data_AF-A0AAE6IWF3-F1
#
_entry.id   AF-A0AAE6IWF3-F1
#
_cell.length_a   1.000
_cell.length_b   1.000
_cell.length_c   1.000
_cell.angle_alpha   90.00
_cell.angle_beta   90.00
_cell.angle_gamma   90.00
#
_symmetry.space_group_name_H-M   'P 1'
#
loop_
_entity.id
_entity.type
_entity.pdbx_description
1 polymer ?
#
loop_
_entity_poly.entity_id
_entity_poly.type
_entity_poly.pdbx_seq_one_letter_code
_entity_poly.pdbx_strand_id
1 'polypeptide(L)'
;MKFSFHSLFLFLLFSPLMICSCVSSSSTIFKNSDKVLVMTFDGNALKYYLRPEIMLGKDKNSSVNIDFSYQKRNDAYISDSYTNFTLNYNTSAYIQSAQFNIPGKEPVVCNNITTLNRNVSQKFIRVQTIVLQKDMETLMNSFEIPEFNLSIELTDGTVLFFTPSKTLIETIREEKMR
;
A
#
# COMPACT_ATOMS: atom_id res chain seq x y z
N MET A 1 27.96 -47.51 55.49
CA MET A 1 27.57 -48.90 55.19
C MET A 1 26.19 -49.17 55.79
N LYS A 2 25.14 -49.10 54.97
CA LYS A 2 23.91 -49.92 55.00
C LYS A 2 23.05 -49.48 53.81
N PHE A 3 23.26 -50.17 52.69
CA PHE A 3 22.32 -50.22 51.58
C PHE A 3 21.17 -51.15 51.99
N SER A 4 19.93 -50.79 51.62
CA SER A 4 18.92 -51.79 51.29
C SER A 4 18.06 -51.29 50.16
N PHE A 5 17.78 -52.21 49.25
CA PHE A 5 17.30 -52.07 47.89
C PHE A 5 15.93 -52.76 47.81
N HIS A 6 15.05 -52.20 46.98
CA HIS A 6 13.95 -52.87 46.26
C HIS A 6 12.62 -53.18 46.97
N SER A 7 11.56 -52.48 46.54
CA SER A 7 10.52 -53.01 45.63
C SER A 7 9.48 -51.90 45.38
N LEU A 8 9.23 -51.42 44.17
CA LEU A 8 8.49 -52.01 43.04
C LEU A 8 7.06 -51.42 42.96
N PHE A 9 6.58 -51.16 41.73
CA PHE A 9 5.25 -50.69 41.30
C PHE A 9 4.98 -49.17 41.35
N LEU A 10 5.08 -48.43 40.24
CA LEU A 10 4.17 -48.38 39.07
C LEU A 10 2.81 -47.71 39.38
N PHE A 11 2.77 -46.39 39.24
CA PHE A 11 1.59 -45.58 38.91
C PHE A 11 2.09 -44.50 37.92
N LEU A 12 2.18 -44.77 36.61
CA LEU A 12 1.10 -44.63 35.62
C LEU A 12 0.19 -43.42 35.85
N LEU A 13 0.50 -42.38 35.07
CA LEU A 13 -0.40 -41.58 34.25
C LEU A 13 -1.36 -40.57 34.90
N PHE A 14 -1.50 -39.46 34.17
CA PHE A 14 -2.51 -38.39 34.24
C PHE A 14 -2.23 -37.20 35.16
N SER A 15 -1.52 -36.22 34.61
CA SER A 15 -1.81 -34.81 34.87
C SER A 15 -1.81 -34.07 33.53
N PRO A 16 -2.98 -33.70 32.99
CA PRO A 16 -3.10 -33.12 31.66
C PRO A 16 -2.60 -31.68 31.62
N LEU A 17 -1.69 -31.45 30.66
CA LEU A 17 -1.62 -30.31 29.76
C LEU A 17 -2.75 -29.27 29.93
N MET A 18 -2.50 -28.21 30.69
CA MET A 18 -3.29 -26.97 30.66
C MET A 18 -2.34 -25.77 30.77
N ILE A 19 -1.47 -25.62 29.78
CA ILE A 19 -0.89 -24.32 29.46
C ILE A 19 -1.93 -23.65 28.56
N CYS A 20 -2.71 -22.76 29.17
CA CYS A 20 -3.74 -21.99 28.51
C CYS A 20 -3.08 -21.07 27.47
N SER A 21 -3.18 -21.49 26.21
CA SER A 21 -2.81 -20.71 25.04
C SER A 21 -3.77 -19.52 24.90
N CYS A 22 -3.29 -18.32 25.16
CA CYS A 22 -3.86 -17.09 24.60
C CYS A 22 -2.74 -16.30 23.89
N VAL A 23 -2.06 -16.98 22.97
CA VAL A 23 -1.53 -16.26 21.81
C VAL A 23 -2.72 -16.11 20.87
N SER A 24 -3.27 -14.90 20.80
CA SER A 24 -4.18 -14.50 19.73
C SER A 24 -3.41 -14.63 18.42
N SER A 25 -3.41 -15.84 17.84
CA SER A 25 -2.95 -16.09 16.50
C SER A 25 -3.94 -15.42 15.56
N SER A 26 -3.78 -14.11 15.36
CA SER A 26 -4.20 -13.46 14.13
C SER A 26 -3.46 -14.19 13.02
N SER A 27 -4.12 -15.17 12.43
CA SER A 27 -3.65 -15.87 11.27
C SER A 27 -3.61 -14.86 10.12
N THR A 28 -2.44 -14.24 9.94
CA THR A 28 -2.17 -13.42 8.75
C THR A 28 -2.14 -14.35 7.55
N ILE A 29 -3.26 -14.47 6.86
CA ILE A 29 -3.32 -15.18 5.58
C ILE A 29 -2.75 -14.23 4.54
N PHE A 30 -1.49 -14.45 4.15
CA PHE A 30 -0.88 -13.74 3.03
C PHE A 30 -1.41 -14.31 1.72
N LYS A 31 -2.29 -13.59 1.03
CA LYS A 31 -2.58 -13.86 -0.38
C LYS A 31 -1.61 -13.02 -1.22
N ASN A 32 -0.44 -13.59 -1.49
CA ASN A 32 0.62 -12.92 -2.24
C ASN A 32 0.36 -13.05 -3.75
N SER A 33 0.16 -11.92 -4.43
CA SER A 33 0.50 -11.81 -5.85
C SER A 33 1.63 -10.81 -6.01
N ASP A 34 2.43 -10.94 -7.07
CA ASP A 34 3.57 -10.06 -7.32
C ASP A 34 3.18 -8.57 -7.39
N LYS A 35 1.89 -8.29 -7.63
CA LYS A 35 1.32 -6.95 -7.79
C LYS A 35 0.63 -6.39 -6.54
N VAL A 36 -0.01 -7.24 -5.72
CA VAL A 36 -0.82 -6.81 -4.56
C VAL A 36 -0.61 -7.74 -3.38
N LEU A 37 -0.25 -7.17 -2.24
CA LEU A 37 -0.19 -7.88 -0.96
C LEU A 37 -1.48 -7.62 -0.17
N VAL A 38 -2.11 -8.69 0.29
CA VAL A 38 -3.30 -8.61 1.16
C VAL A 38 -2.98 -9.27 2.48
N MET A 39 -3.30 -8.58 3.58
CA MET A 39 -3.09 -9.06 4.94
C MET A 39 -4.37 -8.86 5.75
N THR A 40 -4.74 -9.85 6.55
CA THR A 40 -5.76 -9.69 7.58
C THR A 40 -5.29 -8.69 8.64
N PHE A 41 -6.16 -7.74 8.95
CA PHE A 41 -5.97 -6.72 9.99
C PHE A 41 -7.12 -6.82 11.00
N ASP A 42 -6.95 -6.21 12.16
CA ASP A 42 -7.87 -6.35 13.29
C ASP A 42 -9.33 -6.02 12.91
N GLY A 43 -10.28 -6.74 13.52
CA GLY A 43 -11.72 -6.54 13.29
C GLY A 43 -12.21 -6.88 11.88
N ASN A 44 -11.70 -7.98 11.29
CA ASN A 44 -12.06 -8.49 9.95
C ASN A 44 -11.80 -7.51 8.80
N ALA A 45 -10.95 -6.50 9.01
CA ALA A 45 -10.48 -5.64 7.93
C ALA A 45 -9.36 -6.33 7.15
N LEU A 46 -9.23 -6.00 5.87
CA LEU A 46 -8.11 -6.41 5.04
C LEU A 46 -7.28 -5.18 4.70
N LYS A 47 -5.97 -5.26 4.93
CA LYS A 47 -4.99 -4.28 4.49
C LYS A 47 -4.44 -4.69 3.14
N TYR A 48 -4.52 -3.78 2.19
CA TYR A 48 -4.04 -3.93 0.82
C TYR A 48 -2.80 -3.07 0.66
N TYR A 49 -1.79 -3.62 -0.01
CA TYR A 49 -0.66 -2.89 -0.53
C TYR A 49 -0.52 -3.20 -2.01
N LEU A 50 -0.85 -2.23 -2.85
CA LEU A 50 -0.57 -2.26 -4.27
C LEU A 50 0.88 -1.88 -4.48
N ARG A 51 1.67 -2.79 -5.04
CA ARG A 51 3.11 -2.58 -5.22
C ARG A 51 3.38 -1.45 -6.21
N PRO A 52 4.58 -0.82 -6.16
CA PRO A 52 4.91 0.28 -7.04
C PRO A 52 4.76 -0.08 -8.52
N GLU A 53 3.95 0.69 -9.23
CA GLU A 53 3.70 0.55 -10.67
C GLU A 53 3.91 1.90 -11.37
N ILE A 54 4.18 1.87 -12.67
CA ILE A 54 4.58 3.06 -13.43
C ILE A 54 3.35 3.86 -13.91
N MET A 55 3.41 5.18 -13.75
CA MET A 55 2.70 6.17 -14.54
C MET A 55 3.69 6.88 -15.47
N LEU A 56 3.31 7.06 -16.72
CA LEU A 56 4.17 7.59 -17.79
C LEU A 56 3.95 9.09 -17.93
N GLY A 57 5.05 9.86 -17.93
CA GLY A 57 4.99 11.29 -18.20
C GLY A 57 4.51 11.56 -19.61
N LYS A 58 3.82 12.70 -19.80
CA LYS A 58 3.49 13.21 -21.13
C LYS A 58 4.76 13.57 -21.92
N ASP A 59 5.80 14.04 -21.21
CA ASP A 59 7.15 14.08 -21.76
C ASP A 59 7.82 12.71 -21.62
N LYS A 60 8.68 12.34 -22.58
CA LYS A 60 9.33 11.02 -22.60
C LYS A 60 10.39 10.83 -21.50
N ASN A 61 10.66 11.87 -20.70
CA ASN A 61 11.80 11.92 -19.77
C ASN A 61 11.36 11.95 -18.30
N SER A 62 10.06 11.77 -18.04
CA SER A 62 9.52 11.71 -16.69
C SER A 62 8.65 10.47 -16.49
N SER A 63 8.69 9.94 -15.28
CA SER A 63 7.80 8.87 -14.86
C SER A 63 7.56 8.94 -13.36
N VAL A 64 6.48 8.32 -12.91
CA VAL A 64 6.16 8.18 -11.50
C VAL A 64 6.00 6.70 -11.19
N ASN A 65 6.73 6.19 -10.21
CA ASN A 65 6.42 4.90 -9.61
C ASN A 65 5.50 5.14 -8.42
N ILE A 66 4.27 4.64 -8.46
CA ILE A 66 3.24 4.89 -7.45
C ILE A 66 2.78 3.61 -6.77
N ASP A 67 2.63 3.67 -5.45
CA ASP A 67 2.09 2.59 -4.61
C ASP A 67 0.97 3.09 -3.70
N PHE A 68 0.09 2.17 -3.30
CA PHE A 68 -1.06 2.46 -2.45
C PHE A 68 -1.10 1.49 -1.28
N SER A 69 -1.34 2.00 -0.08
CA SER A 69 -1.66 1.19 1.09
C SER A 69 -2.98 1.65 1.70
N TYR A 70 -4.01 0.81 1.65
CA TYR A 70 -5.35 1.12 2.16
C TYR A 70 -5.98 -0.08 2.87
N GLN A 71 -7.12 0.16 3.53
CA GLN A 71 -7.87 -0.88 4.23
C GLN A 71 -9.29 -0.95 3.70
N LYS A 72 -9.79 -2.18 3.51
CA LYS A 72 -11.20 -2.44 3.22
C LYS A 72 -11.81 -3.32 4.30
N ARG A 73 -13.10 -3.15 4.54
CA ARG A 73 -13.94 -4.13 5.25
C ARG A 73 -15.12 -4.44 4.35
N ASN A 74 -15.25 -5.70 3.96
CA ASN A 74 -16.06 -6.09 2.80
C ASN A 74 -15.56 -5.29 1.58
N ASP A 75 -16.43 -4.49 0.96
CA ASP A 75 -16.08 -3.67 -0.22
C ASP A 75 -15.81 -2.20 0.09
N ALA A 76 -16.06 -1.75 1.33
CA ALA A 76 -15.91 -0.36 1.71
C ALA A 76 -14.46 -0.05 2.12
N TYR A 77 -13.90 1.04 1.58
CA TYR A 77 -12.67 1.65 2.08
C TYR A 77 -12.93 2.24 3.48
N ILE A 78 -12.14 1.87 4.48
CA ILE A 78 -12.38 2.26 5.89
C ILE A 78 -11.29 3.16 6.48
N SER A 79 -10.25 3.45 5.72
CA SER A 79 -9.14 4.30 6.16
C SER A 79 -8.64 5.16 5.01
N ASP A 80 -7.95 6.24 5.36
CA ASP A 80 -7.13 6.97 4.41
C ASP A 80 -6.09 6.02 3.81
N SER A 81 -5.68 6.32 2.58
CA SER A 81 -4.66 5.59 1.86
C SER A 81 -3.33 6.33 1.91
N TYR A 82 -2.27 5.62 2.29
CA TYR A 82 -0.92 6.09 1.99
C TYR A 82 -0.69 5.89 0.50
N THR A 83 -0.48 6.99 -0.20
CA THR A 83 -0.19 7.00 -1.63
C THR A 83 1.22 7.54 -1.80
N ASN A 84 2.20 6.64 -1.82
CA ASN A 84 3.59 7.04 -1.97
C ASN A 84 3.94 7.04 -3.45
N PHE A 85 4.83 7.93 -3.84
CA PHE A 85 5.34 7.89 -5.19
C PHE A 85 6.76 8.42 -5.31
N THR A 86 7.46 7.93 -6.33
CA THR A 86 8.79 8.40 -6.73
C THR A 86 8.68 9.06 -8.10
N LEU A 87 8.83 10.38 -8.13
CA LEU A 87 8.98 11.15 -9.35
C LEU A 87 10.40 10.95 -9.88
N ASN A 88 10.54 10.37 -11.07
CA ASN A 88 11.79 10.32 -11.82
C ASN A 88 11.77 11.47 -12.82
N TYR A 89 12.49 12.54 -12.52
CA TYR A 89 12.56 13.74 -13.34
C TYR A 89 13.83 14.53 -13.00
N ASN A 90 14.45 15.14 -14.01
CA ASN A 90 15.65 15.95 -13.82
C ASN A 90 15.28 17.34 -13.30
N THR A 91 15.26 17.51 -11.97
CA THR A 91 14.93 18.80 -11.34
C THR A 91 15.71 19.03 -10.04
N SER A 92 15.99 20.30 -9.75
CA SER A 92 16.50 20.76 -8.46
C SER A 92 15.37 21.23 -7.51
N ALA A 93 14.12 21.27 -7.96
CA ALA A 93 12.94 21.65 -7.17
C ALA A 93 12.44 20.53 -6.24
N TYR A 94 11.48 20.88 -5.38
CA TYR A 94 10.70 19.95 -4.55
C TYR A 94 9.29 19.81 -5.10
N ILE A 95 8.57 18.79 -4.62
CA ILE A 95 7.15 18.63 -4.92
C ILE A 95 6.35 19.58 -4.03
N GLN A 96 5.59 20.47 -4.67
CA GLN A 96 4.75 21.46 -4.01
C GLN A 96 3.33 20.92 -3.80
N SER A 97 2.74 20.31 -4.83
CA SER A 97 1.38 19.76 -4.80
C SER A 97 1.27 18.56 -5.75
N ALA A 98 0.28 17.70 -5.49
CA ALA A 98 -0.05 16.59 -6.37
C ALA A 98 -1.54 16.24 -6.27
N GLN A 99 -2.15 15.88 -7.39
CA GLN A 99 -3.56 15.48 -7.45
C GLN A 99 -3.84 14.59 -8.65
N PHE A 100 -4.83 13.71 -8.52
CA PHE A 100 -5.38 12.95 -9.65
C PHE A 100 -6.52 13.74 -10.29
N ASN A 101 -6.34 14.08 -11.56
CA ASN A 101 -7.35 14.75 -12.37
C ASN A 101 -8.25 13.69 -13.00
N ILE A 102 -9.55 13.81 -12.75
CA ILE A 102 -10.57 12.89 -13.24
C ILE A 102 -11.56 13.71 -14.09
N PRO A 103 -11.74 13.40 -15.38
CA PRO A 103 -12.63 14.18 -16.23
C PRO A 103 -14.06 14.25 -15.68
N GLY A 104 -14.60 15.47 -15.61
CA GLY A 104 -15.95 15.73 -15.13
C GLY A 104 -16.16 15.53 -13.62
N LYS A 105 -15.10 15.40 -12.83
CA LYS A 105 -15.16 15.27 -11.37
C LYS A 105 -14.16 16.20 -10.69
N GLU A 106 -14.38 16.44 -9.40
CA GLU A 106 -13.38 17.11 -8.56
C GLU A 106 -12.08 16.29 -8.51
N PRO A 107 -10.91 16.94 -8.55
CA PRO A 107 -9.64 16.25 -8.41
C PRO A 107 -9.49 15.57 -7.06
N VAL A 108 -8.85 14.40 -7.04
CA VAL A 108 -8.48 13.72 -5.80
C VAL A 108 -7.09 14.19 -5.37
N VAL A 109 -7.03 14.93 -4.26
CA VAL A 109 -5.81 15.57 -3.76
C VAL A 109 -4.92 14.60 -2.98
N CYS A 110 -3.61 14.66 -3.23
CA CYS A 110 -2.59 13.99 -2.42
C CYS A 110 -2.18 14.92 -1.27
N ASN A 111 -2.70 14.66 -0.07
CA ASN A 111 -2.49 15.48 1.13
C ASN A 111 -1.17 15.14 1.83
N ASN A 112 -0.75 16.04 2.73
CA ASN A 112 0.38 15.82 3.65
C ASN A 112 1.67 15.36 2.95
N ILE A 113 1.99 15.97 1.81
CA ILE A 113 3.17 15.61 1.02
C ILE A 113 4.43 15.78 1.85
N THR A 114 5.11 14.66 2.09
CA THR A 114 6.35 14.60 2.86
C THR A 114 7.44 14.00 2.01
N THR A 115 8.56 14.71 1.83
CA THR A 115 9.72 14.16 1.11
C THR A 115 10.41 13.12 1.97
N LEU A 116 10.45 11.88 1.49
CA LEU A 116 11.12 10.76 2.16
C LEU A 116 12.58 10.64 1.75
N ASN A 117 12.86 10.83 0.45
CA ASN A 117 14.21 10.74 -0.10
C ASN A 117 14.27 11.57 -1.39
N ARG A 118 15.45 12.09 -1.72
CA ARG A 118 15.67 12.87 -2.93
C ARG A 118 17.13 12.78 -3.33
N ASN A 119 17.36 12.56 -4.62
CA ASN A 119 18.71 12.59 -5.17
C ASN A 119 18.68 13.26 -6.56
N VAL A 120 19.28 14.44 -6.64
CA VAL A 120 19.36 15.23 -7.88
C VAL A 120 20.18 14.51 -8.95
N SER A 121 21.32 13.93 -8.57
CA SER A 121 22.19 13.21 -9.50
C SER A 121 21.53 11.96 -10.07
N GLN A 122 20.71 11.27 -9.26
CA GLN A 122 19.91 10.11 -9.68
C GLN A 122 18.52 10.51 -10.22
N LYS A 123 18.24 11.81 -10.32
CA LYS A 123 17.03 12.39 -10.94
C LYS A 123 15.72 11.86 -10.34
N PHE A 124 15.64 11.76 -9.01
CA PHE A 124 14.40 11.37 -8.37
C PHE A 124 14.06 12.13 -7.08
N ILE A 125 12.76 12.18 -6.80
CA ILE A 125 12.17 12.63 -5.53
C ILE A 125 11.15 11.58 -5.09
N ARG A 126 11.32 11.01 -3.91
CA ARG A 126 10.37 10.08 -3.29
C ARG A 126 9.60 10.79 -2.20
N VAL A 127 8.27 10.73 -2.28
CA VAL A 127 7.38 11.34 -1.30
C VAL A 127 6.41 10.30 -0.73
N GLN A 128 5.92 10.60 0.47
CA GLN A 128 4.73 10.02 1.04
C GLN A 128 3.61 11.05 0.97
N THR A 129 2.41 10.60 0.63
CA THR A 129 1.20 11.43 0.63
C THR A 129 0.01 10.62 1.15
N ILE A 130 -1.12 11.32 1.36
CA ILE A 130 -2.37 10.73 1.84
C ILE A 130 -3.51 11.06 0.89
N VAL A 131 -4.19 10.03 0.38
CA VAL A 131 -5.52 10.17 -0.23
C VAL A 131 -6.57 9.86 0.83
N LEU A 132 -7.56 10.74 0.98
CA LEU A 132 -8.58 10.59 2.00
C LEU A 132 -9.51 9.41 1.70
N GLN A 133 -9.98 8.73 2.74
CA GLN A 133 -10.87 7.58 2.65
C GLN A 133 -12.08 7.84 1.73
N LYS A 134 -12.69 9.02 1.86
CA LYS A 134 -13.87 9.44 1.09
C LYS A 134 -13.63 9.48 -0.44
N ASP A 135 -12.38 9.62 -0.87
CA ASP A 135 -12.00 9.79 -2.28
C ASP A 135 -11.48 8.48 -2.89
N MET A 136 -11.23 7.45 -2.07
CA MET A 136 -10.61 6.21 -2.51
C MET A 136 -11.44 5.45 -3.53
N GLU A 137 -12.74 5.34 -3.32
CA GLU A 137 -13.62 4.66 -4.27
C GLU A 137 -13.63 5.38 -5.62
N THR A 138 -13.75 6.70 -5.62
CA THR A 138 -13.69 7.52 -6.83
C THR A 138 -12.35 7.34 -7.54
N LEU A 139 -11.23 7.38 -6.82
CA LEU A 139 -9.89 7.22 -7.39
C LEU A 139 -9.70 5.84 -8.02
N MET A 140 -9.97 4.77 -7.27
CA MET A 140 -9.78 3.39 -7.72
C MET A 140 -10.73 3.02 -8.88
N ASN A 141 -11.83 3.75 -9.04
CA ASN A 141 -12.74 3.66 -10.19
C ASN A 141 -12.34 4.48 -11.42
N SER A 142 -11.30 5.31 -11.34
CA SER A 142 -10.99 6.29 -12.39
C SER A 142 -9.78 5.98 -13.26
N PHE A 143 -8.93 5.01 -12.91
CA PHE A 143 -7.70 4.68 -13.64
C PHE A 143 -7.90 4.29 -15.12
N GLU A 144 -9.08 3.80 -15.48
CA GLU A 144 -9.45 3.42 -16.85
C GLU A 144 -10.10 4.53 -17.65
N ILE A 145 -10.48 5.63 -17.00
CA ILE A 145 -11.18 6.74 -17.64
C ILE A 145 -10.17 7.43 -18.59
N PRO A 146 -10.53 7.65 -19.87
CA PRO A 146 -9.71 8.44 -20.78
C PRO A 146 -9.37 9.79 -20.16
N GLU A 147 -8.16 10.31 -20.39
CA GLU A 147 -7.69 11.60 -19.83
C GLU A 147 -7.47 11.63 -18.30
N PHE A 148 -7.73 10.54 -17.57
CA PHE A 148 -7.27 10.40 -16.19
C PHE A 148 -5.75 10.56 -16.10
N ASN A 149 -5.28 11.41 -15.19
CA ASN A 149 -3.86 11.63 -14.98
C ASN A 149 -3.55 12.05 -13.54
N LEU A 150 -2.31 11.80 -13.12
CA LEU A 150 -1.70 12.44 -11.96
C LEU A 150 -1.01 13.72 -12.42
N SER A 151 -1.34 14.87 -11.83
CA SER A 151 -0.56 16.09 -11.96
C SER A 151 0.30 16.32 -10.73
N ILE A 152 1.54 16.75 -10.95
CA ILE A 152 2.51 17.13 -9.91
C ILE A 152 3.01 18.54 -10.22
N GLU A 153 2.87 19.44 -9.27
CA GLU A 153 3.46 20.78 -9.33
C GLU A 153 4.74 20.81 -8.49
N LEU A 154 5.78 21.42 -9.05
CA LEU A 154 7.06 21.63 -8.39
C LEU A 154 7.14 23.05 -7.82
N THR A 155 8.01 23.24 -6.83
CA THR A 155 8.22 24.55 -6.17
C THR A 155 8.73 25.66 -7.11
N ASP A 156 9.21 25.31 -8.30
CA ASP A 156 9.63 26.26 -9.34
C ASP A 156 8.50 26.64 -10.32
N GLY A 157 7.29 26.14 -10.09
CA GLY A 157 6.11 26.37 -10.93
C GLY A 157 5.96 25.37 -12.09
N THR A 158 6.88 24.41 -12.24
CA THR A 158 6.75 23.35 -13.26
C THR A 158 5.58 22.43 -12.92
N VAL A 159 4.70 22.17 -13.88
CA VAL A 159 3.60 21.19 -13.74
C VAL A 159 3.82 20.02 -14.69
N LEU A 160 3.86 18.81 -14.13
CA LEU A 160 4.04 17.55 -14.85
C LEU A 160 2.75 16.73 -14.79
N PHE A 161 2.47 15.99 -15.87
CA PHE A 161 1.27 15.16 -16.00
C PHE A 161 1.65 13.73 -16.37
N PHE A 162 1.05 12.76 -15.68
CA PHE A 162 1.36 11.34 -15.80
C PHE A 162 0.10 10.52 -16.05
N THR A 163 0.13 9.63 -17.04
CA THR A 163 -0.97 8.69 -17.32
C THR A 163 -0.63 7.30 -16.78
N PRO A 164 -1.62 6.53 -16.31
CA PRO A 164 -1.38 5.16 -15.86
C PRO A 164 -0.79 4.29 -16.98
N SER A 165 0.21 3.47 -16.64
CA SER A 165 0.63 2.40 -17.55
C SER A 165 -0.46 1.32 -17.68
N LYS A 166 -0.39 0.53 -18.75
CA LYS A 166 -1.28 -0.63 -18.93
C LYS A 166 -1.19 -1.60 -17.75
N THR A 167 0.01 -1.82 -17.21
CA THR A 167 0.25 -2.72 -16.08
C THR A 167 -0.42 -2.21 -14.81
N LEU A 168 -0.33 -0.90 -14.53
CA LEU A 168 -1.02 -0.29 -13.40
C LEU A 168 -2.54 -0.45 -13.53
N ILE A 169 -3.09 -0.16 -14.70
CA ILE A 169 -4.53 -0.32 -14.97
C ILE A 169 -4.98 -1.77 -14.74
N GLU A 170 -4.25 -2.74 -15.27
CA GLU A 170 -4.55 -4.16 -15.09
C GLU A 170 -4.51 -4.56 -13.61
N THR A 171 -3.50 -4.09 -12.88
CA THR A 171 -3.35 -4.37 -11.44
C THR A 171 -4.53 -3.83 -10.63
N ILE A 172 -4.99 -2.62 -10.93
CA ILE A 172 -6.16 -2.01 -10.29
C ILE A 172 -7.43 -2.80 -10.64
N ARG A 173 -7.59 -3.21 -11.90
CA ARG A 173 -8.74 -4.03 -12.32
C ARG A 173 -8.78 -5.38 -11.61
N GLU A 174 -7.64 -6.08 -11.56
CA GLU A 174 -7.50 -7.36 -10.87
C GLU A 174 -7.81 -7.24 -9.37
N GLU A 175 -7.41 -6.14 -8.73
CA GLU A 175 -7.72 -5.89 -7.31
C GLU A 175 -9.22 -5.73 -7.09
N LYS A 176 -9.91 -4.97 -7.95
CA LYS A 176 -11.34 -4.70 -7.82
C LYS A 176 -12.24 -5.91 -8.04
N MET A 177 -11.73 -6.94 -8.71
CA MET A 177 -12.44 -8.21 -8.93
C MET A 177 -12.25 -9.21 -7.77
N ARG A 178 -11.45 -8.89 -6.75
CA ARG A 178 -11.21 -9.76 -5.59
C ARG A 178 -12.16 -9.49 -4.45
#